data_AF-A0A8H7TS36-F1
#
_entry.id   AF-A0A8H7TS36-F1
#
_cell.length_a   1.000
_cell.length_b   1.000
_cell.length_c   1.000
_cell.angle_alpha   90.00
_cell.angle_beta   90.00
_cell.angle_gamma   90.00
#
_symmetry.space_group_name_H-M   'P 1'
#
loop_
_entity.id
_entity.type
_entity.pdbx_description
1 polymer ?
#
loop_
_entity_poly.entity_id
_entity_poly.type
_entity_poly.pdbx_seq_one_letter_code
_entity_poly.pdbx_strand_id
1 'polypeptide(L)'
;MWQLCQGIKYCHSHRVLHRDLKPQNLLIDKEGNLKLADFGLARAFGVPLRTYTHEVVTLWYRAPEILLGGRQYSTGVDMWSIGCIFAEMCTRKPLFPGDSEIDEIFKIFRILGTPTEDVWPGVTSYPDFKSSFPKWERDFDKPLCHSLDDAGLHMLEAMLVYDPAGRMSAKQACNHPYFEEYLADLPPTTGRTNGYY
;
A
#
# COMPACT_ATOMS: atom_id res chain seq x y z
N MET A 1 -8.77 8.19 -4.52
CA MET A 1 -7.31 7.95 -4.43
C MET A 1 -6.51 9.13 -3.90
N TRP A 2 -6.61 10.32 -4.49
CA TRP A 2 -5.79 11.47 -4.05
C TRP A 2 -5.93 11.82 -2.55
N GLN A 3 -7.17 11.87 -2.04
CA GLN A 3 -7.44 12.14 -0.62
C GLN A 3 -6.81 11.10 0.33
N LEU A 4 -6.79 9.82 -0.07
CA LEU A 4 -6.13 8.74 0.68
C LEU A 4 -4.61 8.96 0.76
N CYS A 5 -3.97 9.30 -0.36
CA CYS A 5 -2.55 9.62 -0.39
C CYS A 5 -2.23 10.84 0.49
N GLN A 6 -3.07 11.87 0.47
CA GLN A 6 -2.92 13.06 1.30
C GLN A 6 -3.05 12.76 2.80
N GLY A 7 -4.02 11.93 3.19
CA GLY A 7 -4.18 11.47 4.57
C GLY A 7 -2.94 10.72 5.07
N ILE A 8 -2.43 9.78 4.27
CA ILE A 8 -1.25 8.99 4.65
C ILE A 8 0.04 9.83 4.64
N LYS A 9 0.19 10.74 3.68
CA LYS A 9 1.28 11.72 3.69
C LYS A 9 1.31 12.51 5.00
N TYR A 10 0.14 12.94 5.49
CA TYR A 10 0.04 13.64 6.77
C TYR A 10 0.44 12.73 7.95
N CYS A 11 -0.03 11.48 7.99
CA CYS A 11 0.39 10.52 9.02
C CYS A 11 1.92 10.32 9.01
N HIS A 12 2.49 10.06 7.83
CA HIS A 12 3.93 9.81 7.65
C HIS A 12 4.78 11.03 8.03
N SER A 13 4.35 12.26 7.73
CA SER A 13 5.07 13.47 8.13
C SER A 13 5.09 13.68 9.65
N HIS A 14 4.11 13.13 10.37
CA HIS A 14 4.03 13.14 11.82
C HIS A 14 4.60 11.85 12.46
N ARG A 15 5.36 11.06 11.69
CA ARG A 15 5.99 9.80 12.13
C ARG A 15 4.97 8.76 12.63
N VAL A 16 3.76 8.77 12.07
CA VAL A 16 2.69 7.79 12.36
C VAL A 16 2.54 6.84 11.18
N LEU A 17 2.61 5.54 11.44
CA LEU A 17 2.22 4.49 10.48
C LEU A 17 0.82 4.01 10.78
N HIS A 18 -0.01 3.76 9.76
CA HIS A 18 -1.37 3.25 9.94
C HIS A 18 -1.39 1.74 10.20
N ARG A 19 -0.67 0.97 9.38
CA ARG A 19 -0.44 -0.50 9.46
C ARG A 19 -1.65 -1.41 9.23
N ASP A 20 -2.86 -0.88 9.27
CA ASP A 20 -4.10 -1.62 8.97
C ASP A 20 -4.97 -0.91 7.94
N LEU A 21 -4.37 -0.48 6.83
CA LEU A 21 -5.15 0.13 5.75
C LEU A 21 -5.88 -0.95 4.97
N LYS A 22 -7.20 -0.80 4.92
CA LYS A 22 -8.14 -1.66 4.19
C LYS A 22 -9.42 -0.86 3.89
N PRO A 23 -10.23 -1.24 2.89
CA PRO A 23 -11.43 -0.49 2.51
C PRO A 23 -12.39 -0.23 3.69
N GLN A 24 -12.49 -1.15 4.64
CA GLN A 24 -13.35 -1.02 5.83
C GLN A 24 -12.92 0.13 6.75
N ASN A 25 -11.65 0.54 6.69
CA ASN A 25 -11.08 1.63 7.49
C ASN A 25 -11.06 2.97 6.73
N LEU A 26 -11.68 3.03 5.54
CA LEU A 26 -11.82 4.25 4.74
C LEU A 26 -13.28 4.72 4.79
N LEU A 27 -13.53 5.78 5.57
CA LEU A 27 -14.87 6.35 5.71
C LEU A 27 -15.07 7.45 4.66
N ILE A 28 -16.24 7.47 4.03
CA ILE A 28 -16.62 8.47 3.02
C ILE A 28 -17.91 9.15 3.47
N ASP A 29 -17.91 10.47 3.55
CA ASP A 29 -19.11 11.26 3.85
C ASP A 29 -19.95 11.56 2.58
N LYS A 30 -21.10 12.21 2.74
CA LYS A 30 -22.03 12.49 1.64
C LYS A 30 -21.47 13.49 0.64
N GLU A 31 -20.49 14.28 1.07
CA GLU A 31 -19.78 15.27 0.30
C GLU A 31 -18.58 14.68 -0.46
N GLY A 32 -18.32 13.37 -0.31
CA GLY A 32 -17.24 12.67 -0.99
C GLY A 32 -15.87 12.88 -0.32
N ASN A 33 -15.81 13.34 0.92
CA ASN A 33 -14.56 13.41 1.67
C ASN A 33 -14.21 12.05 2.26
N LEU A 34 -12.98 11.62 2.01
CA LEU A 34 -12.41 10.41 2.58
C LEU A 34 -11.71 10.74 3.91
N LYS A 35 -11.99 9.94 4.93
CA LYS A 35 -11.32 9.99 6.24
C LYS A 35 -10.76 8.62 6.59
N LEU A 36 -9.52 8.62 7.07
CA LEU A 36 -8.88 7.44 7.63
C LEU A 36 -9.46 7.17 9.02
N ALA A 37 -9.82 5.91 9.28
CA ALA A 37 -10.32 5.45 10.56
C ALA A 37 -9.48 4.28 11.08
N ASP A 38 -9.72 3.91 12.34
CA ASP A 38 -9.07 2.79 13.02
C ASP A 38 -7.53 2.87 13.07
N PHE A 39 -7.06 3.82 13.88
CA PHE A 39 -5.66 3.93 14.28
C PHE A 39 -5.31 2.97 15.44
N GLY A 40 -6.11 1.93 15.71
CA GLY A 40 -5.89 0.98 16.81
C GLY A 40 -4.56 0.24 16.72
N LEU A 41 -4.06 0.06 15.49
CA LEU A 41 -2.75 -0.52 15.18
C LEU A 41 -1.69 0.53 14.80
N ALA A 42 -2.06 1.81 14.79
CA ALA A 42 -1.15 2.88 14.44
C ALA A 42 -0.10 3.12 15.53
N ARG A 43 1.14 3.39 15.13
CA ARG A 43 2.24 3.67 16.07
C ARG A 43 3.24 4.68 15.53
N ALA A 44 3.90 5.35 16.47
CA ALA A 44 5.09 6.12 16.19
C ALA A 44 6.21 5.23 15.61
N PHE A 45 7.03 5.79 14.72
CA PHE A 45 8.17 5.09 14.12
C PHE A 45 9.09 4.49 15.20
N GLY A 46 9.61 3.28 14.95
CA GLY A 46 10.60 2.63 15.81
C GLY A 46 10.05 1.85 17.01
N VAL A 47 8.72 1.81 17.21
CA VAL A 47 8.12 0.98 18.27
C VAL A 47 7.88 -0.45 17.73
N PRO A 48 8.54 -1.49 18.30
CA PRO A 48 8.32 -2.89 17.90
C PRO A 48 6.85 -3.30 18.10
N LEU A 49 6.33 -4.13 17.19
CA LEU A 49 5.05 -4.79 17.44
C LEU A 49 5.17 -5.76 18.61
N ARG A 50 4.21 -5.73 19.52
CA ARG A 50 3.90 -6.93 20.30
C ARG A 50 3.27 -7.92 19.31
N THR A 51 3.68 -9.18 19.40
CA THR A 51 3.05 -10.29 18.69
C THR A 51 1.59 -10.34 19.15
N TYR A 52 0.67 -9.87 18.31
CA TYR A 52 -0.76 -10.04 18.56
C TYR A 52 -1.17 -11.41 18.05
N THR A 53 -2.08 -12.02 18.81
CA THR A 53 -2.66 -13.34 18.56
C THR A 53 -3.27 -13.44 17.17
N HIS A 54 -3.26 -14.66 16.60
CA HIS A 54 -3.90 -15.04 15.33
C HIS A 54 -5.43 -14.89 15.38
N GLU A 55 -5.95 -13.67 15.60
CA GLU A 55 -7.30 -13.36 15.17
C GLU A 55 -7.32 -13.33 13.64
N VAL A 56 -8.47 -13.69 13.07
CA VAL A 56 -8.70 -13.73 11.62
C VAL A 56 -8.67 -12.29 11.08
N VAL A 57 -7.47 -11.76 10.89
CA VAL A 57 -7.22 -10.44 10.31
C VAL A 57 -7.03 -10.60 8.81
N THR A 58 -7.72 -9.77 8.03
CA THR A 58 -7.59 -9.74 6.56
C THR A 58 -6.14 -9.52 6.14
N LEU A 59 -5.57 -10.46 5.37
CA LEU A 59 -4.18 -10.42 4.91
C LEU A 59 -3.98 -9.62 3.62
N TRP A 60 -5.06 -9.35 2.88
CA TRP A 60 -5.06 -8.93 1.47
C TRP A 60 -4.33 -7.62 1.15
N TYR A 61 -4.05 -6.83 2.18
CA TYR A 61 -3.40 -5.53 2.09
C TYR A 61 -2.03 -5.50 2.79
N ARG A 62 -1.56 -6.65 3.30
CA ARG A 62 -0.32 -6.77 4.04
C ARG A 62 0.88 -6.80 3.09
N ALA A 63 1.88 -5.98 3.38
CA ALA A 63 3.08 -5.88 2.57
C ALA A 63 3.94 -7.16 2.66
N PRO A 64 4.68 -7.53 1.59
CA PRO A 64 5.44 -8.77 1.54
C PRO A 64 6.55 -8.83 2.59
N GLU A 65 7.15 -7.71 2.95
CA GLU A 65 8.17 -7.65 4.01
C GLU A 65 7.60 -8.04 5.37
N ILE A 66 6.31 -7.79 5.63
CA ILE A 66 5.66 -8.17 6.87
C ILE A 66 5.28 -9.66 6.83
N LEU A 67 4.78 -10.14 5.68
CA LEU A 67 4.48 -11.55 5.46
C LEU A 67 5.72 -12.45 5.55
N LEU A 68 6.89 -11.93 5.19
CA LEU A 68 8.16 -12.65 5.26
C LEU A 68 8.88 -12.53 6.63
N GLY A 69 8.22 -11.99 7.65
CA GLY A 69 8.76 -11.91 9.01
C GLY A 69 9.67 -10.71 9.27
N GLY A 70 9.59 -9.68 8.42
CA GLY A 70 10.29 -8.41 8.60
C GLY A 70 9.93 -7.73 9.91
N ARG A 71 10.95 -7.30 10.64
CA ARG A 71 10.77 -6.61 11.94
C ARG A 71 10.69 -5.09 11.81
N GLN A 72 11.13 -4.57 10.67
CA GLN A 72 11.20 -3.13 10.42
C GLN A 72 9.95 -2.68 9.66
N TYR A 73 9.13 -1.87 10.33
CA TYR A 73 7.98 -1.22 9.73
C TYR A 73 8.43 0.14 9.21
N SER A 74 8.28 0.36 7.90
CA SER A 74 8.51 1.64 7.25
C SER A 74 7.20 2.21 6.71
N THR A 75 7.26 3.42 6.17
CA THR A 75 6.15 4.03 5.42
C THR A 75 5.73 3.19 4.22
N GLY A 76 6.62 2.34 3.71
CA GLY A 76 6.35 1.44 2.57
C GLY A 76 5.21 0.46 2.84
N VAL A 77 5.00 0.03 4.08
CA VAL A 77 3.93 -0.93 4.43
C VAL A 77 2.56 -0.33 4.12
N ASP A 78 2.32 0.92 4.53
CA ASP A 78 1.07 1.63 4.24
C ASP A 78 0.90 1.85 2.73
N MET A 79 1.99 2.14 2.02
CA MET A 79 1.96 2.39 0.58
C MET A 79 1.61 1.14 -0.23
N TRP A 80 2.05 -0.05 0.22
CA TRP A 80 1.62 -1.31 -0.36
C TRP A 80 0.11 -1.51 -0.20
N SER A 81 -0.42 -1.31 1.00
CA SER A 81 -1.86 -1.42 1.27
C SER A 81 -2.67 -0.47 0.39
N ILE A 82 -2.19 0.76 0.19
CA ILE A 82 -2.81 1.73 -0.72
C ILE A 82 -2.79 1.22 -2.17
N GLY A 83 -1.69 0.61 -2.63
CA GLY A 83 -1.61 -0.03 -3.95
C GLY A 83 -2.65 -1.14 -4.14
N CYS A 84 -2.80 -2.03 -3.15
CA CYS A 84 -3.83 -3.06 -3.15
C CYS A 84 -5.25 -2.47 -3.21
N ILE A 85 -5.54 -1.46 -2.39
CA ILE A 85 -6.83 -0.75 -2.37
C ILE A 85 -7.08 -0.05 -3.71
N PHE A 86 -6.05 0.53 -4.32
CA PHE A 86 -6.16 1.19 -5.61
C PHE A 86 -6.57 0.21 -6.71
N ALA A 87 -5.86 -0.93 -6.81
CA ALA A 87 -6.22 -1.99 -7.74
C ALA A 87 -7.64 -2.54 -7.49
N GLU A 88 -8.02 -2.70 -6.21
CA GLU A 88 -9.36 -3.17 -5.85
C GLU A 88 -10.47 -2.20 -6.26
N MET A 89 -10.26 -0.89 -6.10
CA MET A 89 -11.23 0.11 -6.58
C MET A 89 -11.41 0.07 -8.10
N CYS A 90 -10.33 -0.17 -8.85
CA CYS A 90 -10.38 -0.22 -10.31
C CYS A 90 -10.97 -1.52 -10.87
N THR A 91 -10.79 -2.65 -10.17
CA THR A 91 -11.22 -3.98 -10.62
C THR A 91 -12.47 -4.50 -9.92
N ARG A 92 -12.88 -3.85 -8.82
CA ARG A 92 -13.93 -4.29 -7.89
C ARG A 92 -13.66 -5.66 -7.25
N LYS A 93 -12.41 -6.10 -7.25
CA LYS A 93 -11.97 -7.38 -6.67
C LYS A 93 -10.67 -7.16 -5.90
N PRO A 94 -10.49 -7.81 -4.73
CA PRO A 94 -9.22 -7.75 -4.01
C PRO A 94 -8.08 -8.25 -4.90
N LEU A 95 -6.95 -7.55 -4.87
CA LEU A 95 -5.79 -7.87 -5.70
C LEU A 95 -5.13 -9.19 -5.27
N PHE A 96 -4.98 -9.39 -3.96
CA PHE A 96 -4.38 -10.58 -3.36
C PHE A 96 -5.33 -11.15 -2.29
N PRO A 97 -6.32 -11.99 -2.64
CA PRO A 97 -7.27 -12.53 -1.66
C PRO A 97 -6.77 -13.82 -1.01
N GLY A 98 -5.69 -13.77 -0.22
CA GLY A 98 -5.16 -14.93 0.48
C GLY A 98 -5.97 -15.34 1.71
N ASP A 99 -6.02 -16.65 1.98
CA ASP A 99 -6.70 -17.23 3.16
C ASP A 99 -5.73 -17.61 4.31
N SER A 100 -4.44 -17.56 4.03
CA SER A 100 -3.33 -17.84 4.96
C SER A 100 -2.09 -17.06 4.54
N GLU A 101 -1.11 -16.89 5.43
CA GLU A 101 0.09 -16.11 5.10
C GLU A 101 0.86 -16.67 3.91
N ILE A 102 0.94 -18.01 3.80
CA ILE A 102 1.60 -18.65 2.65
C ILE A 102 0.81 -18.49 1.35
N ASP A 103 -0.52 -18.57 1.41
CA ASP A 103 -1.36 -18.37 0.23
C ASP A 103 -1.34 -16.91 -0.24
N GLU A 104 -1.31 -15.94 0.68
CA GLU A 104 -1.12 -14.52 0.40
C GLU A 104 0.22 -14.27 -0.31
N ILE A 105 1.33 -14.81 0.24
CA ILE A 105 2.66 -14.73 -0.39
C ILE A 105 2.63 -15.30 -1.80
N PHE A 106 2.02 -16.47 -2.01
CA PHE A 106 1.95 -17.10 -3.33
C PHE A 106 1.07 -16.33 -4.31
N LYS A 107 0.00 -15.68 -3.85
CA LYS A 107 -0.81 -14.79 -4.69
C LYS A 107 -0.03 -13.56 -5.15
N ILE A 108 0.75 -12.96 -4.25
CA ILE A 108 1.65 -11.87 -4.60
C ILE A 108 2.66 -12.34 -5.66
N PHE A 109 3.34 -13.47 -5.42
CA PHE A 109 4.37 -13.97 -6.33
C PHE A 109 3.81 -14.38 -7.70
N ARG A 110 2.60 -14.92 -7.77
CA ARG A 110 1.95 -15.27 -9.04
C ARG A 110 1.69 -14.07 -9.94
N ILE A 111 1.43 -12.90 -9.34
CA ILE A 111 1.12 -11.68 -10.09
C ILE A 111 2.39 -10.85 -10.35
N LEU A 112 3.25 -10.70 -9.35
CA LEU A 112 4.43 -9.84 -9.42
C LEU A 112 5.74 -10.57 -9.69
N GLY A 113 5.71 -11.89 -9.84
CA GLY A 113 6.89 -12.76 -9.92
C GLY A 113 7.49 -13.03 -8.54
N THR A 114 8.18 -14.15 -8.36
CA THR A 114 8.89 -14.46 -7.10
C THR A 114 10.09 -13.53 -6.96
N PRO A 115 10.23 -12.76 -5.85
CA PRO A 115 11.32 -11.81 -5.71
C PRO A 115 12.68 -12.53 -5.65
N THR A 116 13.66 -11.90 -6.28
CA THR A 116 15.08 -12.30 -6.27
C THR A 116 15.91 -11.20 -5.61
N GLU A 117 17.19 -11.49 -5.35
CA GLU A 117 18.14 -10.49 -4.85
C GLU A 117 18.33 -9.30 -5.81
N ASP A 118 18.02 -9.46 -7.11
CA ASP A 118 18.10 -8.37 -8.08
C ASP A 118 16.96 -7.35 -7.94
N VAL A 119 15.74 -7.85 -7.71
CA VAL A 119 14.53 -7.01 -7.58
C VAL A 119 14.34 -6.53 -6.14
N TRP A 120 14.80 -7.32 -5.18
CA TRP A 120 14.74 -7.00 -3.76
C TRP A 120 16.02 -7.48 -3.05
N PRO A 121 17.06 -6.63 -3.03
CA PRO A 121 18.29 -6.92 -2.31
C PRO A 121 18.04 -7.22 -0.83
N GLY A 122 18.51 -8.37 -0.37
CA GLY A 122 18.35 -8.88 1.00
C GLY A 122 17.08 -9.69 1.24
N VAL A 123 16.23 -9.96 0.24
CA VAL A 123 14.99 -10.74 0.42
C VAL A 123 15.26 -12.13 0.98
N THR A 124 16.38 -12.76 0.62
CA THR A 124 16.74 -14.11 1.12
C THR A 124 17.10 -14.13 2.61
N SER A 125 17.35 -12.97 3.22
CA SER A 125 17.65 -12.84 4.65
C SER A 125 16.42 -12.74 5.55
N TYR A 126 15.22 -12.60 4.97
CA TYR A 126 13.99 -12.53 5.73
C TYR A 126 13.68 -13.88 6.42
N PRO A 127 13.25 -13.89 7.70
CA PRO A 127 13.08 -15.13 8.49
C PRO A 127 12.20 -16.20 7.81
N ASP A 128 11.13 -15.76 7.17
CA ASP A 128 10.13 -16.65 6.59
C ASP A 128 10.31 -16.86 5.08
N PHE A 129 11.34 -16.26 4.48
CA PHE A 129 11.71 -16.57 3.10
C PHE A 129 12.30 -17.99 3.01
N LYS A 130 11.80 -18.80 2.06
CA LYS A 130 12.31 -20.14 1.80
C LYS A 130 12.79 -20.24 0.36
N SER A 131 13.99 -20.78 0.16
CA SER A 131 14.54 -21.06 -1.17
C SER A 131 13.68 -22.03 -1.98
N SER A 132 12.91 -22.88 -1.29
CA SER A 132 11.95 -23.83 -1.86
C SER A 132 10.64 -23.22 -2.34
N PHE A 133 10.41 -21.91 -2.15
CA PHE A 133 9.23 -21.25 -2.72
C PHE A 133 9.21 -21.39 -4.24
N PRO A 134 8.03 -21.63 -4.85
CA PRO A 134 7.92 -21.72 -6.30
C PRO A 134 8.40 -20.43 -6.97
N LYS A 135 8.96 -20.59 -8.16
CA LYS A 135 9.51 -19.48 -8.96
C LYS A 135 8.49 -19.11 -10.03
N TRP A 136 7.79 -18.01 -9.82
CA TRP A 136 6.91 -17.39 -10.80
C TRP A 136 7.63 -16.23 -11.47
N GLU A 137 7.35 -16.01 -12.75
CA GLU A 137 7.84 -14.87 -13.51
C GLU A 137 6.68 -13.89 -13.73
N ARG A 138 6.98 -12.58 -13.63
CA ARG A 138 6.01 -11.54 -13.93
C ARG A 138 5.80 -11.45 -15.44
N ASP A 139 4.55 -11.57 -15.86
CA ASP A 139 4.12 -11.31 -17.23
C ASP A 139 3.86 -9.81 -17.40
N PHE A 140 4.83 -9.07 -17.95
CA PHE A 140 4.73 -7.62 -18.15
C PHE A 140 3.76 -7.23 -19.28
N ASP A 141 3.35 -8.18 -20.13
CA ASP A 141 2.30 -7.94 -21.14
C ASP A 141 0.91 -7.93 -20.51
N LYS A 142 0.77 -8.42 -19.26
CA LYS A 142 -0.46 -8.36 -18.47
C LYS A 142 -0.37 -7.22 -17.44
N PRO A 143 -1.00 -6.06 -17.71
CA PRO A 143 -1.04 -4.99 -16.74
C PRO A 143 -1.80 -5.43 -15.48
N LEU A 144 -1.41 -4.87 -14.33
CA LEU A 144 -2.10 -5.13 -13.06
C LEU A 144 -3.57 -4.71 -13.08
N CYS A 145 -3.91 -3.72 -13.91
CA CYS A 145 -5.27 -3.25 -14.07
C CYS A 145 -5.55 -2.67 -15.46
N HIS A 146 -6.34 -3.38 -16.28
CA HIS A 146 -6.67 -2.94 -17.64
C HIS A 146 -7.51 -1.66 -17.74
N SER A 147 -8.13 -1.21 -16.64
CA SER A 147 -8.96 0.00 -16.63
C SER A 147 -8.17 1.28 -16.30
N LEU A 148 -6.88 1.15 -15.99
CA LEU A 148 -5.99 2.29 -15.76
C LEU A 148 -5.30 2.71 -17.06
N ASP A 149 -5.08 4.01 -17.20
CA ASP A 149 -4.18 4.60 -18.17
C ASP A 149 -2.70 4.38 -17.76
N ASP A 150 -1.76 4.78 -18.63
CA ASP A 150 -0.34 4.57 -18.39
C ASP A 150 0.14 5.25 -17.08
N ALA A 151 -0.38 6.45 -16.78
CA ALA A 151 -0.06 7.15 -15.54
C ALA A 151 -0.60 6.41 -14.30
N GLY A 152 -1.82 5.89 -14.36
CA GLY A 152 -2.43 5.10 -13.29
C GLY A 152 -1.70 3.79 -13.07
N LEU A 153 -1.35 3.08 -14.14
CA LEU A 153 -0.57 1.84 -14.08
C LEU A 153 0.80 2.07 -13.47
N HIS A 154 1.52 3.10 -13.93
CA HIS A 154 2.83 3.45 -13.37
C HIS A 154 2.72 3.76 -11.87
N MET A 155 1.71 4.52 -11.44
CA MET A 155 1.51 4.82 -10.02
C MET A 155 1.23 3.54 -9.21
N LEU A 156 0.36 2.66 -9.71
CA LEU A 156 0.02 1.40 -9.07
C LEU A 156 1.24 0.48 -8.92
N GLU A 157 2.02 0.32 -9.99
CA GLU A 157 3.23 -0.50 -9.98
C GLU A 157 4.29 0.05 -9.03
N ALA A 158 4.46 1.37 -8.98
CA ALA A 158 5.39 2.02 -8.06
C ALA A 158 4.98 1.88 -6.58
N MET A 159 3.67 1.76 -6.29
CA MET A 159 3.16 1.43 -4.95
C MET A 159 3.36 -0.04 -4.57
N LEU A 160 3.50 -0.94 -5.55
CA LEU A 160 3.64 -2.40 -5.37
C LEU A 160 5.06 -2.92 -5.63
N VAL A 161 6.07 -2.05 -5.53
CA VAL A 161 7.48 -2.46 -5.57
C VAL A 161 7.80 -3.33 -4.35
N TYR A 162 8.51 -4.44 -4.59
CA TYR A 162 8.93 -5.37 -3.54
C TYR A 162 9.79 -4.72 -2.47
N ASP A 163 10.92 -4.14 -2.88
CA ASP A 163 11.83 -3.46 -1.95
C ASP A 163 11.13 -2.25 -1.29
N PRO A 164 10.90 -2.28 0.04
CA PRO A 164 10.25 -1.18 0.74
C PRO A 164 11.02 0.14 0.63
N ALA A 165 12.33 0.10 0.38
CA ALA A 165 13.16 1.30 0.19
C ALA A 165 12.94 1.95 -1.18
N GLY A 166 12.64 1.17 -2.21
CA GLY A 166 12.31 1.65 -3.56
C GLY A 166 10.83 1.96 -3.78
N ARG A 167 9.95 1.57 -2.84
CA ARG A 167 8.50 1.75 -2.95
C ARG A 167 8.10 3.22 -2.87
N MET A 168 7.16 3.62 -3.74
CA MET A 168 6.64 5.00 -3.82
C MET A 168 6.16 5.49 -2.46
N SER A 169 6.63 6.67 -2.03
CA SER A 169 6.14 7.35 -0.83
C SER A 169 4.83 8.08 -1.07
N ALA A 170 4.06 8.32 0.01
CA ALA A 170 2.82 9.10 -0.07
C ALA A 170 3.04 10.52 -0.63
N LYS A 171 4.19 11.14 -0.33
CA LYS A 171 4.55 12.45 -0.88
C LYS A 171 4.73 12.41 -2.40
N GLN A 172 5.41 11.37 -2.91
CA GLN A 172 5.56 11.17 -4.35
C GLN A 172 4.22 10.89 -5.01
N ALA A 173 3.39 10.03 -4.42
CA ALA A 173 2.05 9.71 -4.91
C ALA A 173 1.17 10.96 -5.05
N CYS A 174 1.14 11.84 -4.05
CA CYS A 174 0.36 13.09 -4.11
C CYS A 174 0.75 14.04 -5.25
N ASN A 175 1.98 13.93 -5.75
CA ASN A 175 2.52 14.76 -6.82
C ASN A 175 2.63 13.99 -8.15
N HIS A 176 1.99 12.81 -8.25
CA HIS A 176 2.09 11.96 -9.43
C HIS A 176 1.22 12.51 -10.58
N PRO A 177 1.66 12.43 -11.85
CA PRO A 177 0.91 12.90 -13.01
C PRO A 177 -0.52 12.36 -13.13
N TYR A 178 -0.77 11.16 -12.59
CA TYR A 178 -2.10 10.54 -12.51
C TYR A 178 -3.17 11.45 -11.84
N PHE A 179 -2.76 12.40 -11.01
CA PHE A 179 -3.70 13.34 -10.36
C PHE A 179 -3.74 14.72 -11.02
N GLU A 180 -2.97 15.01 -12.08
CA GLU A 180 -2.88 16.36 -12.66
C GLU A 180 -4.22 16.86 -13.19
N GLU A 181 -4.94 16.04 -13.98
CA GLU A 181 -6.26 16.39 -14.52
C GLU A 181 -7.27 16.66 -13.39
N TYR A 182 -7.34 15.75 -12.41
CA TYR A 182 -8.21 15.91 -11.25
C TYR A 182 -7.91 17.19 -10.45
N LEU A 183 -6.62 17.52 -10.27
CA LEU A 183 -6.21 18.73 -9.54
C LEU A 183 -6.48 20.01 -10.33
N ALA A 184 -6.43 19.97 -11.65
CA ALA A 184 -6.80 21.09 -12.51
C ALA A 184 -8.30 21.42 -12.43
N ASP A 185 -9.13 20.40 -12.21
CA ASP A 185 -10.59 20.55 -12.07
C ASP A 185 -11.04 20.99 -10.67
N LEU A 186 -10.16 20.96 -9.68
CA LEU A 186 -10.51 21.42 -8.33
C LEU A 186 -10.69 22.95 -8.34
N PRO A 187 -11.75 23.46 -7.68
CA PRO A 187 -11.90 24.89 -7.51
C PRO A 187 -10.67 25.44 -6.77
N PRO A 188 -10.14 26.61 -7.16
CA PRO A 188 -8.98 27.20 -6.51
C PRO A 188 -9.25 27.29 -5.02
N THR A 189 -8.38 26.68 -4.21
CA THR A 189 -8.53 26.66 -2.76
C THR A 189 -8.52 28.11 -2.26
N THR A 190 -9.69 28.62 -1.90
CA THR A 190 -9.78 29.79 -1.01
C THR A 190 -9.11 29.37 0.28
N GLY A 191 -7.99 30.02 0.61
CA GLY A 191 -7.23 29.71 1.81
C GLY A 191 -8.13 29.73 3.03
N ARG A 192 -8.45 28.55 3.56
CA ARG A 192 -8.91 28.43 4.94
C ARG A 192 -7.69 28.69 5.81
N THR A 193 -7.46 29.97 6.11
CA THR A 193 -6.81 30.37 7.36
C THR A 193 -7.61 29.73 8.49
N ASN A 194 -7.15 28.57 8.96
CA ASN A 194 -7.61 28.03 10.24
C ASN A 194 -7.12 28.98 11.33
N GLY A 195 -7.89 30.04 11.58
CA GLY A 195 -7.83 30.82 12.80
C GLY A 195 -8.32 29.95 13.94
N TYR A 196 -7.39 29.43 14.72
CA TYR A 196 -7.67 28.97 16.07
C TYR A 196 -7.74 30.22 16.95
N TYR A 197 -8.95 30.58 17.38
CA TYR A 197 -9.19 31.33 18.62
C TYR A 197 -9.52 30.33 19.72
#